data_AF-A0A662PSQ1-F1
#
_entry.id   AF-A0A662PSQ1-F1
#
_cell.length_a   1.000
_cell.length_b   1.000
_cell.length_c   1.000
_cell.angle_alpha   90.00
_cell.angle_beta   90.00
_cell.angle_gamma   90.00
#
_symmetry.space_group_name_H-M   'P 1'
#
loop_
_entity.id
_entity.type
_entity.pdbx_description
1 polymer ?
#
loop_
_entity_poly.entity_id
_entity_poly.type
_entity_poly.pdbx_seq_one_letter_code
_entity_poly.pdbx_strand_id
1 'polypeptide(L)' 'MDLSRDLIIALLAGLIQGVTEWLPVSSKTLIFLTLLTYGFEAQTAYLMGLVINGATAVAAIIYFRGEILEMLSS' A
#
# COMPACT_ATOMS: atom_id res chain seq x y z
N MET A 1 20.39 -5.37 -10.41
CA MET A 1 19.06 -5.71 -9.87
C MET A 1 19.07 -7.18 -9.51
N ASP A 2 18.78 -7.49 -8.25
CA ASP A 2 18.59 -8.87 -7.79
C ASP A 2 17.08 -9.08 -7.65
N LEU A 3 16.48 -9.67 -8.69
CA LEU A 3 15.03 -9.84 -8.79
C LEU A 3 14.43 -10.56 -7.58
N SER A 4 15.20 -11.45 -6.94
CA SER A 4 14.75 -12.17 -5.75
C SER A 4 14.57 -11.25 -4.54
N ARG A 5 15.53 -10.35 -4.30
CA ARG A 5 15.46 -9.36 -3.21
C ARG A 5 14.37 -8.33 -3.47
N ASP A 6 14.27 -7.87 -4.72
CA ASP A 6 13.27 -6.87 -5.13
C ASP A 6 11.84 -7.41 -4.99
N LEU A 7 11.62 -8.71 -5.24
CA LEU A 7 10.34 -9.35 -5.00
C LEU A 7 10.03 -9.47 -3.50
N ILE A 8 11.02 -9.84 -2.67
CA ILE A 8 10.85 -9.95 -1.23
C ILE A 8 10.45 -8.61 -0.61
N ILE A 9 11.12 -7.51 -0.99
CA ILE A 9 10.78 -6.19 -0.46
C ILE A 9 9.40 -5.72 -0.94
N ALA A 10 9.02 -6.04 -2.19
CA ALA A 10 7.70 -5.72 -2.71
C ALA A 10 6.59 -6.47 -1.96
N LEU A 11 6.78 -7.75 -1.67
CA LEU A 11 5.85 -8.55 -0.85
C LEU A 11 5.76 -8.01 0.58
N LEU A 12 6.90 -7.65 1.19
CA LEU A 12 6.92 -7.07 2.53
C LEU A 12 6.20 -5.71 2.57
N ALA A 13 6.45 -4.84 1.58
CA ALA A 13 5.76 -3.56 1.46
C ALA A 13 4.24 -3.77 1.26
N GLY A 14 3.83 -4.74 0.44
CA GLY A 14 2.43 -5.12 0.28
C GLY A 14 1.79 -5.57 1.59
N LEU A 15 2.48 -6.42 2.36
CA LEU A 15 2.00 -6.88 3.66
C LEU A 15 1.88 -5.73 4.67
N ILE A 16 2.91 -4.89 4.78
CA ILE A 16 2.92 -3.73 5.67
C ILE A 16 1.77 -2.79 5.30
N GLN A 17 1.63 -2.41 4.04
CA GLN A 17 0.56 -1.51 3.58
C GLN A 17 -0.82 -2.15 3.85
N GLY A 18 -0.99 -3.41 3.45
CA GLY A 18 -2.26 -4.13 3.56
C GLY A 18 -2.72 -4.35 4.99
N VAL A 19 -1.82 -4.44 5.97
CA VAL A 19 -2.18 -4.52 7.39
C VAL A 19 -2.37 -3.13 7.99
N THR A 20 -1.43 -2.22 7.73
CA THR A 20 -1.36 -0.94 8.46
C THR A 20 -2.32 0.13 7.94
N GLU A 21 -2.88 -0.01 6.73
CA GLU A 21 -3.89 0.93 6.22
C GLU A 21 -5.16 0.94 7.09
N TRP A 22 -5.48 -0.20 7.71
CA TRP A 22 -6.66 -0.34 8.56
C TRP A 22 -6.39 0.02 10.03
N LEU A 23 -5.17 0.43 10.34
CA LEU A 23 -4.72 0.80 11.68
C LEU A 23 -4.38 2.29 11.74
N PRO A 24 -4.60 2.98 12.88
CA PRO A 24 -4.31 4.40 13.03
C PRO A 24 -2.80 4.66 13.27
N VAL A 25 -1.94 4.19 12.37
CA VAL A 25 -0.46 4.15 12.53
C VAL A 25 0.34 4.79 11.39
N SER A 26 -0.33 5.48 10.46
CA SER A 26 0.28 6.08 9.25
C SER A 26 1.03 5.08 8.36
N SER A 27 0.26 4.27 7.62
CA SER A 27 0.75 3.26 6.66
C SER A 27 1.80 3.81 5.67
N LYS A 28 1.55 4.99 5.09
CA LYS A 28 2.47 5.65 4.13
C LYS A 28 3.85 5.93 4.73
N THR A 29 3.91 6.32 6.01
CA THR A 29 5.20 6.55 6.70
C THR A 29 5.97 5.25 6.88
N LEU A 30 5.28 4.15 7.23
CA LEU A 30 5.91 2.85 7.40
C LEU A 30 6.46 2.31 6.07
N ILE A 31 5.73 2.46 4.97
CA ILE A 31 6.22 2.11 3.63
C ILE A 31 7.41 2.96 3.22
N PHE A 32 7.33 4.28 3.43
CA PHE A 32 8.43 5.19 3.12
C PHE A 32 9.73 4.78 3.84
N LEU A 33 9.66 4.52 5.16
CA LEU A 33 10.81 4.09 5.94
C LEU A 33 11.32 2.70 5.52
N THR A 34 10.42 1.77 5.21
CA THR A 34 10.79 0.42 4.73
C THR A 34 11.57 0.49 3.42
N LEU A 35 11.13 1.31 2.48
CA LEU A 35 11.78 1.44 1.18
C LEU A 35 13.08 2.25 1.26
N LEU A 36 13.13 3.29 2.09
CA LEU A 36 14.37 4.03 2.39
C LEU A 36 15.45 3.12 2.99
N THR A 37 15.07 2.28 3.97
CA THR A 37 16.00 1.35 4.61
C THR A 37 16.47 0.24 3.66
N TYR A 38 15.67 -0.12 2.66
CA TYR A 38 16.08 -1.01 1.58
C TYR A 38 17.01 -0.32 0.56
N GLY A 39 17.05 1.01 0.51
CA GLY A 39 17.94 1.80 -0.35
C GLY A 39 17.27 2.51 -1.53
N PHE A 40 15.93 2.57 -1.57
CA PHE A 40 15.24 3.42 -2.55
C PHE A 40 15.49 4.90 -2.26
N GLU A 41 15.53 5.72 -3.30
CA GLU A 41 15.52 7.16 -3.17
C GLU A 41 14.22 7.64 -2.49
N ALA A 42 14.31 8.71 -1.69
CA ALA A 42 13.15 9.25 -0.96
C ALA A 42 11.97 9.58 -1.89
N GLN A 43 12.24 10.16 -3.06
CA GLN A 43 11.20 10.46 -4.03
C GLN A 43 10.47 9.18 -4.49
N THR A 44 11.21 8.13 -4.82
CA THR A 44 10.66 6.84 -5.24
C THR A 44 9.89 6.17 -4.11
N ALA A 45 10.45 6.12 -2.90
CA ALA A 45 9.80 5.55 -1.72
C ALA A 45 8.45 6.24 -1.41
N TYR A 46 8.42 7.57 -1.52
CA TYR A 46 7.22 8.37 -1.33
C TYR A 46 6.16 8.06 -2.41
N LEU A 47 6.56 8.04 -3.68
CA LEU A 47 5.66 7.70 -4.78
C LEU A 47 5.12 6.26 -4.68
N MET A 48 5.95 5.31 -4.27
CA MET A 48 5.52 3.93 -4.05
C MET A 48 4.49 3.84 -2.92
N GLY A 49 4.68 4.57 -1.82
CA GLY A 49 3.69 4.67 -0.74
C GLY A 49 2.35 5.24 -1.21
N LEU A 50 2.35 6.20 -2.14
CA LEU A 50 1.12 6.72 -2.76
C LEU A 50 0.46 5.69 -3.68
N VAL A 51 1.23 5.03 -4.56
CA VAL A 51 0.70 4.06 -5.52
C VAL A 51 0.10 2.85 -4.82
N ILE A 52 0.80 2.29 -3.82
CA ILE A 52 0.36 1.09 -3.12
C ILE A 52 -0.88 1.35 -2.22
N ASN A 53 -1.10 2.60 -1.79
CA ASN A 53 -2.34 3.01 -1.14
C ASN A 53 -3.57 2.87 -2.07
N GLY A 54 -3.38 3.04 -3.37
CA GLY A 54 -4.42 2.77 -4.37
C GLY A 54 -4.90 1.32 -4.35
N ALA A 55 -4.00 0.35 -4.10
CA ALA A 55 -4.36 -1.06 -3.99
C ALA A 55 -5.27 -1.33 -2.77
N THR A 56 -5.00 -0.65 -1.63
CA THR A 56 -5.88 -0.74 -0.46
C THR A 56 -7.23 -0.05 -0.66
N ALA A 57 -7.28 1.02 -1.45
CA ALA A 57 -8.55 1.62 -1.87
C ALA A 57 -9.37 0.66 -2.74
N VAL A 58 -8.74 -0.03 -3.69
CA VAL A 58 -9.40 -1.09 -4.48
C VAL A 58 -9.88 -2.23 -3.58
N ALA A 59 -9.08 -2.65 -2.58
CA ALA A 59 -9.51 -3.66 -1.62
C ALA A 59 -10.75 -3.20 -0.82
N ALA A 60 -10.81 -1.95 -0.38
CA ALA A 60 -11.97 -1.37 0.27
C ALA A 60 -13.20 -1.38 -0.65
N ILE A 61 -13.05 -0.99 -1.92
CA ILE A 61 -14.13 -0.99 -2.91
C ILE A 61 -14.67 -2.42 -3.12
N ILE A 62 -13.80 -3.43 -3.22
CA ILE A 62 -14.22 -4.83 -3.39
C ILE A 62 -14.95 -5.34 -2.15
N TYR A 63 -14.45 -5.00 -0.96
CA TYR A 63 -15.05 -5.39 0.31
C TYR A 63 -16.45 -4.79 0.47
N PHE A 64 -16.58 -3.47 0.28
CA PHE A 64 -17.83 -2.70 0.42
C PHE A 64 -18.62 -2.58 -0.89
N ARG A 65 -18.42 -3.49 -1.86
CA ARG A 65 -19.03 -3.35 -3.19
C ARG A 65 -20.56 -3.31 -3.15
N GLY A 66 -21.19 -3.98 -2.18
CA GLY A 66 -22.65 -4.02 -2.05
C GLY A 66 -23.18 -2.67 -1.58
N GLU A 67 -22.60 -2.15 -0.51
CA GLU A 67 -22.91 -0.86 0.10
C GLU A 67 -22.65 0.29 -0.89
N ILE A 68 -21.54 0.24 -1.64
CA ILE A 68 -21.24 1.22 -2.68
C ILE A 68 -22.31 1.20 -3.77
N LEU A 69 -22.72 0.02 -4.25
CA LEU A 69 -23.77 -0.09 -5.27
C LEU A 69 -25.12 0.40 -4.76
N GLU A 70 -25.46 0.10 -3.50
CA GLU A 70 -26.68 0.60 -2.85
C GLU A 70 -26.69 2.14 -2.80
N MET A 71 -25.57 2.75 -2.35
CA MET A 71 -25.40 4.20 -2.29
C MET A 71 -25.48 4.88 -3.67
N LEU A 72 -25.01 4.22 -4.73
CA LEU A 72 -25.06 4.74 -6.11
C LEU A 72 -26.43 4.54 -6.79
N SER A 73 -27.25 3.61 -6.29
CA SER A 73 -28.58 3.30 -6.84
C SER A 73 -29.72 4.11 -6.21
N SER A 74 -29.42 4.86 -5.14
CA SER A 74 -30.34 5.76 -4.44
C SER A 74 -30.22 7.19 -4.98
#